data_AF-A0A2G1YMW5-F1
#
_entry.id   AF-A0A2G1YMW5-F1
#
_cell.length_a   1.000
_cell.length_b   1.000
_cell.length_c   1.000
_cell.angle_alpha   90.00
_cell.angle_beta   90.00
_cell.angle_gamma   90.00
#
_symmetry.space_group_name_H-M   'P 1'
#
loop_
_entity.id
_entity.type
_entity.pdbx_description
1 polymer ?
#
loop_
_entity_poly.entity_id
_entity_poly.type
_entity_poly.pdbx_seq_one_letter_code
_entity_poly.pdbx_strand_id
1 'polypeptide(L)' 'MRRRKAPVRPVMPDPVYGSKILTKFINKIMLDGKKSIAEKIIYSAMDIISSR' A
#
# COMPACT_ATOMS: atom_id res chain seq x y z
N MET A 1 -7.57 -27.69 -6.03
CA MET A 1 -6.39 -26.82 -5.79
C MET A 1 -5.05 -27.52 -6.06
N ARG A 2 -4.95 -28.46 -7.04
CA ARG A 2 -3.71 -29.24 -7.28
C ARG A 2 -2.98 -28.91 -8.61
N ARG A 3 -3.60 -28.16 -9.53
CA ARG A 3 -2.99 -27.81 -10.84
C ARG A 3 -3.24 -26.38 -11.35
N ARG A 4 -4.09 -25.58 -10.69
CA ARG A 4 -4.48 -24.25 -11.18
C ARG A 4 -3.80 -23.15 -10.33
N LYS A 5 -2.96 -22.32 -10.97
CA LYS A 5 -2.39 -21.13 -10.32
C LYS A 5 -3.52 -20.16 -9.97
N ALA A 6 -3.47 -19.58 -8.77
CA ALA A 6 -4.36 -18.50 -8.40
C ALA A 6 -4.07 -17.28 -9.29
N PRO A 7 -5.11 -16.56 -9.75
CA PRO A 7 -4.91 -15.33 -10.50
C PRO A 7 -4.26 -14.28 -9.61
N VAL A 8 -3.26 -13.58 -10.15
CA VAL A 8 -2.65 -12.43 -9.47
C VAL A 8 -3.63 -11.27 -9.53
N ARG A 9 -4.03 -10.75 -8.36
CA ARG A 9 -4.91 -9.58 -8.28
C ARG A 9 -4.08 -8.30 -8.49
N PRO A 10 -4.31 -7.54 -9.57
CA PRO A 10 -3.63 -6.27 -9.76
C PRO A 10 -4.13 -5.26 -8.72
N VAL A 11 -3.20 -4.46 -8.20
CA VAL A 11 -3.51 -3.30 -7.36
C VAL A 11 -3.39 -2.04 -8.20
N MET A 12 -4.27 -1.08 -7.95
CA MET A 12 -4.13 0.27 -8.49
C MET A 12 -2.87 0.92 -7.92
N PRO A 13 -2.20 1.78 -8.70
CA PRO A 13 -1.08 2.58 -8.19
C PRO A 13 -1.56 3.58 -7.14
N ASP A 14 -0.63 3.99 -6.29
CA ASP A 14 -0.84 4.99 -5.26
C ASP A 14 -1.20 6.35 -5.87
N PRO A 15 -2.18 7.10 -5.32
CA PRO A 15 -2.62 8.38 -5.89
C PRO A 15 -1.59 9.51 -5.75
N VAL A 16 -0.66 9.43 -4.78
CA VAL A 16 0.31 10.49 -4.53
C VAL A 16 1.61 10.20 -5.30
N TYR A 17 2.14 8.99 -5.15
CA TYR A 17 3.44 8.63 -5.72
C TYR A 17 3.36 7.78 -6.99
N GLY A 18 2.17 7.38 -7.44
CA GLY A 18 1.99 6.53 -8.63
C GLY A 18 2.57 5.11 -8.48
N SER A 19 3.06 4.73 -7.30
CA SER A 19 3.80 3.49 -7.08
C SER A 19 2.89 2.34 -6.65
N LYS A 20 2.92 1.24 -7.41
CA LYS A 20 2.23 -0.01 -7.04
C LYS A 20 2.84 -0.69 -5.80
N ILE A 21 4.11 -0.40 -5.50
CA ILE A 21 4.79 -0.98 -4.34
C ILE A 21 4.27 -0.32 -3.06
N LEU A 22 4.12 1.01 -3.09
CA LEU A 22 3.62 1.78 -1.95
C LEU A 22 2.20 1.36 -1.59
N THR A 23 1.32 1.18 -2.58
CA THR A 23 -0.05 0.69 -2.34
C THR A 23 -0.08 -0.70 -1.69
N LYS A 24 0.81 -1.61 -2.11
CA LYS A 24 0.92 -2.94 -1.46
C LYS A 24 1.40 -2.82 -0.02
N PHE A 25 2.28 -1.87 0.26
CA PHE A 25 2.80 -1.62 1.60
C PHE A 25 1.70 -1.06 2.53
N ILE A 26 0.98 -0.04 2.07
CA ILE A 26 -0.18 0.53 2.78
C ILE A 26 -1.22 -0.55 3.08
N ASN A 27 -1.55 -1.38 2.10
CA ASN A 27 -2.52 -2.48 2.28
C ASN A 27 -2.07 -3.54 3.30
N LYS A 28 -0.75 -3.72 3.52
CA LYS A 28 -0.22 -4.65 4.52
C LYS A 28 -0.23 -4.08 5.94
N ILE A 29 -0.06 -2.76 6.07
CA ILE A 29 -0.06 -2.06 7.37
C ILE A 29 -1.48 -1.76 7.85
N MET A 30 -2.44 -1.68 6.93
CA MET A 30 -3.84 -1.42 7.22
C MET A 30 -4.42 -2.45 8.19
N LEU A 31 -4.84 -1.97 9.36
CA LEU A 31 -5.59 -2.72 10.36
C LEU A 31 -7.10 -2.44 10.21
N ASP A 32 -7.94 -3.44 10.38
CA ASP A 32 -9.42 -3.33 10.34
C ASP A 32 -9.99 -2.69 9.06
N GLY A 33 -9.28 -2.73 7.93
CA GLY A 33 -9.72 -2.07 6.70
C GLY A 33 -9.66 -0.53 6.73
N LYS A 34 -8.99 0.06 7.74
CA LYS A 34 -8.87 1.52 7.91
C LYS A 34 -7.82 2.12 6.98
N LYS A 35 -8.12 2.21 5.68
CA LYS A 35 -7.17 2.66 4.64
C LYS A 35 -6.69 4.09 4.86
N SER A 36 -7.58 5.01 5.20
CA SER A 36 -7.23 6.42 5.43
C SER A 36 -6.21 6.60 6.55
N ILE A 37 -6.28 5.79 7.62
CA ILE A 37 -5.31 5.85 8.72
C ILE A 37 -3.95 5.31 8.27
N ALA A 38 -3.94 4.18 7.57
CA ALA A 38 -2.71 3.60 7.02
C ALA A 38 -2.00 4.54 6.04
N GLU A 39 -2.76 5.20 5.16
CA GLU A 39 -2.22 6.21 4.22
C GLU A 39 -1.60 7.39 4.97
N LYS A 40 -2.29 7.95 5.97
CA LYS A 40 -1.77 9.07 6.78
C LYS A 40 -0.46 8.73 7.48
N ILE A 41 -0.35 7.55 8.09
CA ILE A 41 0.87 7.11 8.77
C ILE A 41 2.03 7.02 7.78
N ILE A 42 1.81 6.41 6.61
CA ILE A 42 2.85 6.22 5.60
C ILE A 42 3.31 7.54 4.99
N TYR A 43 2.38 8.42 4.60
CA TYR A 43 2.77 9.71 4.04
C TYR A 43 3.47 10.58 5.07
N SER A 44 3.00 10.61 6.32
CA SER A 44 3.69 11.32 7.40
C SER A 44 5.10 10.76 7.64
N ALA A 45 5.30 9.44 7.56
CA ALA A 45 6.64 8.85 7.66
C ALA A 45 7.54 9.23 6.48
N MET A 46 7.00 9.29 5.26
CA MET A 46 7.74 9.74 4.08
C MET A 46 8.15 11.21 4.19
N ASP A 47 7.29 12.07 4.71
CA ASP A 47 7.59 13.49 4.95
C ASP A 47 8.74 13.65 5.96
N ILE A 48 8.75 12.85 7.04
CA ILE A 48 9.84 12.84 8.03
C ILE A 48 11.17 12.42 7.39
N ILE A 49 11.15 11.42 6.52
CA ILE A 49 12.35 10.96 5.79
C ILE A 49 12.83 12.04 4.83
N SER A 50 11.91 12.71 4.12
CA SER A 50 12.25 13.77 3.17
C SER A 50 12.77 15.05 3.83
N SER A 51 12.38 15.31 5.09
CA SER A 51 12.83 16.48 5.86
C SER A 51 14.22 16.31 6.48
N ARG A 52 14.87 15.16 6.28
CA ARG A 52 16.17 14.80 6.83
C ARG A 52 17.23 14.73 5.73
#